data_AF-A0A5B8VVF2-F1
#
_entry.id   AF-A0A5B8VVF2-F1
#
_cell.length_a   1.000
_cell.length_b   1.000
_cell.length_c   1.000
_cell.angle_alpha   90.00
_cell.angle_beta   90.00
_cell.angle_gamma   90.00
#
_symmetry.space_group_name_H-M   'P 1'
#
loop_
_entity.id
_entity.type
_entity.pdbx_description
1 polymer ?
#
loop_
_entity_poly.entity_id
_entity_poly.type
_entity_poly.pdbx_seq_one_letter_code
_entity_poly.pdbx_strand_id
1 'polypeptide(L)'
;MKAIALLSTLLIILFFSSCNSTPSKDTSTPKNDMPEPLKDDKSDFSLKRMPSGSLMDEIYDDLAKKDPQLQKLEEQLTHFNSGIADSLKAFNNYAAKSDNYYLSANESLTAIKDTVLRAQLSALIADSKSKYMDKISRFTSLKAHIDSNQIKIGDYHAVLKIVATLPVVENYQDKSMPDITSTANLANEAQHLRVKTMQLARKYQKK
;
A
#
# COMPACT_ATOMS: atom_id res chain seq x y z
N MET A 1 -6.61 -43.48 -8.87
CA MET A 1 -5.95 -42.85 -7.70
C MET A 1 -4.52 -43.36 -7.61
N LYS A 2 -3.57 -42.51 -7.99
CA LYS A 2 -2.10 -42.58 -7.83
C LYS A 2 -1.57 -41.38 -8.61
N ALA A 3 -1.25 -40.30 -7.88
CA ALA A 3 0.11 -39.90 -7.55
C ALA A 3 0.69 -38.91 -8.57
N ILE A 4 0.23 -37.65 -8.52
CA ILE A 4 0.95 -36.50 -9.08
C ILE A 4 0.76 -35.34 -8.10
N ALA A 5 1.56 -35.34 -7.05
CA ALA A 5 1.74 -34.20 -6.18
C ALA A 5 3.09 -34.39 -5.51
N LEU A 6 4.18 -33.99 -6.17
CA LEU A 6 5.53 -33.85 -5.61
C LEU A 6 6.44 -33.27 -6.72
N LEU A 7 6.20 -32.01 -7.12
CA LEU A 7 7.14 -31.29 -8.01
C LEU A 7 7.15 -29.77 -7.80
N SER A 8 6.64 -29.30 -6.65
CA SER A 8 6.54 -27.86 -6.32
C SER A 8 7.43 -27.42 -5.14
N THR A 9 8.36 -28.26 -4.69
CA THR A 9 9.17 -28.01 -3.48
C THR A 9 10.69 -27.95 -3.73
N LEU A 10 11.13 -27.67 -4.96
CA LEU A 10 12.58 -27.61 -5.30
C LEU A 10 13.06 -26.26 -5.86
N LEU A 11 12.27 -25.18 -5.77
CA LEU A 11 12.66 -23.86 -6.32
C LEU A 11 12.90 -22.76 -5.25
N ILE A 12 13.07 -23.12 -3.97
CA ILE A 12 13.21 -22.14 -2.86
C ILE A 12 14.62 -22.17 -2.22
N ILE A 13 15.53 -23.07 -2.61
CA ILE A 13 16.80 -23.29 -1.89
C ILE A 13 18.02 -22.59 -2.53
N LEU A 14 17.88 -21.80 -3.60
CA LEU A 14 19.05 -21.25 -4.34
C LEU A 14 19.35 -19.75 -4.16
N PHE A 15 18.87 -19.09 -3.10
CA PHE A 15 19.15 -17.65 -2.87
C PHE A 15 20.07 -17.31 -1.68
N PHE A 16 20.72 -18.28 -1.02
CA PHE A 16 21.72 -18.00 0.03
C PHE A 16 23.17 -18.19 -0.46
N SER A 17 23.54 -17.46 -1.51
CA SER A 17 24.96 -17.19 -1.80
C SER A 17 25.40 -15.98 -0.98
N SER A 18 25.84 -16.24 0.25
CA SER A 18 26.46 -15.26 1.14
C SER A 18 27.81 -14.83 0.54
N CYS A 19 27.90 -13.55 0.16
CA CYS A 19 29.16 -12.90 -0.18
C CYS A 19 29.85 -12.48 1.13
N ASN A 20 31.00 -13.09 1.39
CA ASN A 20 31.86 -12.80 2.53
C ASN A 20 32.80 -11.62 2.15
N SER A 21 32.46 -10.40 2.56
CA SER A 21 33.37 -9.25 2.45
C SER A 21 33.87 -8.85 3.85
N THR A 22 35.19 -8.92 4.02
CA THR A 22 35.94 -8.45 5.18
C THR A 22 35.67 -6.96 5.44
N PRO A 23 35.58 -6.51 6.71
CA PRO A 23 35.32 -5.11 7.02
C PRO A 23 36.59 -4.28 6.76
N SER A 24 36.56 -3.47 5.70
CA SER A 24 37.50 -2.37 5.53
C SER A 24 37.22 -1.32 6.61
N LYS A 25 38.20 -1.09 7.49
CA LYS A 25 38.28 0.14 8.29
C LYS A 25 38.79 1.24 7.37
N ASP A 26 37.86 2.03 6.84
CA ASP A 26 38.17 3.40 6.44
C ASP A 26 37.20 4.37 7.14
N THR A 27 37.81 5.20 7.97
CA THR A 27 37.21 6.30 8.71
C THR A 27 36.84 7.43 7.76
N SER A 28 35.55 7.53 7.46
CA SER A 28 34.87 8.81 7.23
C SER A 28 33.41 8.64 7.61
N THR A 29 33.04 9.04 8.84
CA THR A 29 31.63 9.21 9.21
C THR A 29 31.01 10.30 8.34
N PRO A 30 30.06 9.99 7.44
CA PRO A 30 29.23 11.01 6.84
C PRO A 30 28.24 11.46 7.92
N LYS A 31 28.21 12.76 8.18
CA LYS A 31 27.11 13.36 8.93
C LYS A 31 25.83 13.18 8.10
N ASN A 32 24.93 12.33 8.62
CA ASN A 32 23.48 12.34 8.40
C ASN A 32 22.88 11.57 7.20
N ASP A 33 23.15 10.26 7.10
CA ASP A 33 22.45 9.34 6.17
C ASP A 33 21.11 8.80 6.72
N MET A 34 20.70 9.22 7.92
CA MET A 34 19.45 8.78 8.52
C MET A 34 18.28 9.59 7.93
N PRO A 35 17.19 8.96 7.49
CA PRO A 35 16.01 9.69 7.04
C PRO A 35 15.49 10.66 8.10
N GLU A 36 14.97 11.81 7.67
CA GLU A 36 14.41 12.81 8.58
C GLU A 36 13.37 12.24 9.55
N PRO A 37 12.41 11.37 9.13
CA PRO A 37 11.40 10.83 10.03
C PRO A 37 11.96 9.95 11.16
N LEU A 38 13.18 9.43 11.02
CA LEU A 38 13.80 8.58 12.03
C LEU A 38 14.64 9.39 13.02
N LYS A 39 14.93 10.67 12.76
CA LYS A 39 15.77 11.50 13.64
C LYS A 39 14.99 11.88 14.91
N ASP A 40 15.53 11.47 16.05
CA ASP A 40 15.05 11.92 17.35
C ASP A 40 15.50 13.37 17.60
N ASP A 41 14.70 14.34 17.15
CA ASP A 41 14.90 15.73 17.55
C ASP A 41 14.57 15.85 19.04
N LYS A 42 15.62 15.98 19.87
CA LYS A 42 15.53 16.37 21.29
C LYS A 42 15.04 17.82 21.41
N SER A 43 13.80 18.08 21.07
CA SER A 43 13.14 19.34 21.42
C SER A 43 11.67 19.08 21.71
N ASP A 44 11.34 19.24 22.99
CA ASP A 44 10.04 19.51 23.58
C ASP A 44 8.82 19.42 22.67
N PHE A 45 7.90 18.50 23.04
CA PHE A 45 6.44 18.64 22.95
C PHE A 45 5.94 19.70 21.95
N SER A 46 6.29 19.53 20.68
CA SER A 46 5.77 20.35 19.60
C SER A 46 4.77 19.49 18.88
N LEU A 47 3.49 19.84 19.03
CA LEU A 47 2.39 19.43 18.16
C LEU A 47 2.67 19.86 16.71
N LYS A 48 3.71 19.28 16.08
CA LYS A 48 3.87 19.32 14.63
C LYS A 48 2.81 18.38 14.09
N ARG A 49 1.82 18.97 13.42
CA ARG A 49 0.74 18.28 12.69
C ARG A 49 1.27 16.97 12.12
N MET A 50 0.78 15.85 12.64
CA MET A 50 1.06 14.53 12.10
C MET A 50 0.81 14.57 10.59
N PRO A 51 1.82 14.27 9.75
CA PRO A 51 1.54 13.86 8.38
C PRO A 51 0.52 12.72 8.49
N SER A 52 -0.55 12.76 7.68
CA SER A 52 -1.62 11.76 7.75
C SER A 52 -1.21 10.38 7.19
N GLY A 53 0.09 10.07 7.19
CA GLY A 53 0.69 8.89 6.59
C GLY A 53 1.29 7.95 7.64
N SER A 54 1.66 6.74 7.20
CA SER A 54 2.42 5.81 8.04
C SER A 54 3.90 6.22 8.10
N LEU A 55 4.65 5.78 9.12
CA LEU A 55 6.11 6.01 9.18
C LEU A 55 6.82 5.48 7.92
N MET A 56 6.32 4.40 7.32
CA MET A 56 6.80 3.88 6.04
C MET A 56 6.64 4.92 4.92
N ASP A 57 5.48 5.57 4.84
CA ASP A 57 5.24 6.62 3.85
C ASP A 57 6.16 7.82 4.06
N GLU A 58 6.38 8.23 5.32
CA GLU A 58 7.28 9.35 5.62
C GLU A 58 8.74 9.04 5.22
N ILE A 59 9.23 7.83 5.50
CA ILE A 59 10.57 7.39 5.09
C ILE A 59 10.65 7.35 3.57
N TYR A 60 9.64 6.78 2.90
CA TYR A 60 9.58 6.73 1.45
C TYR A 60 9.57 8.13 0.83
N ASP A 61 8.81 9.07 1.37
CA ASP A 61 8.75 10.45 0.88
C ASP A 61 10.11 11.15 1.02
N ASP A 62 10.85 10.89 2.10
CA ASP A 62 12.22 11.38 2.27
C ASP A 62 13.18 10.78 1.24
N LEU A 63 13.04 9.49 0.90
CA LEU A 63 13.78 8.85 -0.19
C LEU A 63 13.41 9.46 -1.55
N ALA A 64 12.12 9.61 -1.83
CA ALA A 64 11.61 10.11 -3.10
C ALA A 64 12.03 11.57 -3.38
N LYS A 65 12.17 12.41 -2.35
CA LYS A 65 12.71 13.77 -2.48
C LYS A 65 14.18 13.81 -2.91
N LYS A 66 14.93 12.73 -2.68
CA LYS A 66 16.37 12.64 -2.91
C LYS A 66 16.71 11.84 -4.16
N ASP A 67 15.81 10.97 -4.61
CA ASP A 67 15.97 10.13 -5.79
C ASP A 67 15.14 10.67 -6.99
N PRO A 68 15.78 11.17 -8.07
CA PRO A 68 15.07 11.70 -9.23
C PRO A 68 14.18 10.69 -9.96
N GLN A 69 14.47 9.39 -9.89
CA GLN A 69 13.64 8.36 -10.51
C GLN A 69 12.36 8.15 -9.73
N LEU A 70 12.45 8.11 -8.39
CA LEU A 70 11.28 8.04 -7.52
C LEU A 70 10.43 9.31 -7.65
N GLN A 71 11.04 10.49 -7.65
CA GLN A 71 10.32 11.75 -7.86
C GLN A 71 9.53 11.74 -9.17
N LYS A 72 10.17 11.34 -10.28
CA LYS A 72 9.53 11.26 -11.58
C LYS A 72 8.38 10.24 -11.59
N LEU A 73 8.54 9.11 -10.90
CA LEU A 73 7.47 8.12 -10.76
C LEU A 73 6.26 8.73 -10.04
N GLU A 74 6.46 9.42 -8.91
CA GLU A 74 5.37 10.06 -8.16
C GLU A 74 4.63 11.12 -8.99
N GLU A 75 5.36 11.90 -9.78
CA GLU A 75 4.76 12.85 -10.73
C GLU A 75 3.90 12.14 -11.78
N GLN A 76 4.40 11.03 -12.34
CA GLN A 76 3.67 10.22 -13.33
C GLN A 76 2.42 9.57 -12.73
N LEU A 77 2.50 9.04 -11.50
CA LEU A 77 1.38 8.46 -10.77
C LEU A 77 0.31 9.51 -10.48
N THR A 78 0.72 10.70 -10.04
CA THR A 78 -0.18 11.82 -9.79
C THR A 78 -0.91 12.23 -11.07
N HIS A 79 -0.17 12.45 -12.16
CA HIS A 79 -0.74 12.81 -13.45
C HIS A 79 -1.70 11.75 -13.98
N PHE A 80 -1.33 10.46 -13.90
CA PHE A 80 -2.19 9.35 -14.31
C PHE A 80 -3.50 9.35 -13.51
N ASN A 81 -3.42 9.40 -12.18
CA ASN A 81 -4.61 9.35 -11.31
C ASN A 81 -5.53 10.56 -11.51
N SER A 82 -4.98 11.77 -11.65
CA SER A 82 -5.79 12.96 -11.91
C SER A 82 -6.41 12.96 -13.31
N GLY A 83 -5.72 12.37 -14.29
CA GLY A 83 -6.16 12.35 -15.69
C GLY A 83 -7.32 11.40 -16.00
N ILE A 84 -7.58 10.40 -15.14
CA ILE A 84 -8.64 9.39 -15.38
C ILE A 84 -10.02 10.03 -15.46
N ALA A 85 -10.37 10.89 -14.49
CA ALA A 85 -11.70 11.49 -14.41
C ALA A 85 -12.02 12.32 -15.65
N ASP A 86 -11.08 13.17 -16.08
CA ASP A 86 -11.24 14.04 -17.24
C ASP A 86 -11.27 13.25 -18.55
N SER A 87 -10.38 12.27 -18.70
CA SER A 87 -10.28 11.46 -19.93
C SER A 87 -11.54 10.63 -20.19
N LEU A 88 -12.22 10.17 -19.13
CA LEU A 88 -13.42 9.35 -19.24
C LEU A 88 -14.72 10.16 -19.22
N LYS A 89 -14.68 11.44 -18.85
CA LYS A 89 -15.87 12.29 -18.65
C LYS A 89 -16.81 12.33 -19.86
N ALA A 90 -16.26 12.57 -21.05
CA ALA A 90 -17.07 12.68 -22.26
C ALA A 90 -17.78 11.35 -22.60
N PHE A 91 -17.05 10.24 -22.49
CA PHE A 91 -17.61 8.91 -22.72
C PHE A 91 -18.66 8.53 -21.66
N ASN A 92 -18.39 8.78 -20.38
CA ASN A 92 -19.33 8.51 -19.30
C ASN A 92 -20.65 9.29 -19.48
N ASN A 93 -20.56 10.56 -19.88
CA ASN A 93 -21.74 11.38 -20.18
C ASN A 93 -22.51 10.87 -21.39
N TYR A 94 -21.81 10.47 -22.45
CA TYR A 94 -22.41 9.87 -23.64
C TYR A 94 -23.12 8.56 -23.27
N ALA A 95 -22.46 7.68 -22.53
CA ALA A 95 -22.98 6.38 -22.15
C ALA A 95 -24.20 6.50 -21.23
N ALA A 96 -24.13 7.38 -20.23
CA ALA A 96 -25.24 7.64 -19.31
C ALA A 96 -26.50 8.14 -20.04
N LYS A 97 -26.36 9.00 -21.06
CA LYS A 97 -27.51 9.47 -21.85
C LYS A 97 -28.15 8.34 -22.65
N SER A 98 -27.34 7.49 -23.27
CA SER A 98 -27.83 6.31 -24.00
C SER A 98 -28.53 5.32 -23.07
N ASP A 99 -27.94 5.02 -21.91
CA ASP A 99 -28.54 4.12 -20.92
C ASP A 99 -29.85 4.68 -20.37
N ASN A 100 -29.91 5.97 -20.09
CA ASN A 100 -31.14 6.65 -19.66
C ASN A 100 -32.25 6.57 -20.72
N TYR A 101 -31.91 6.72 -22.00
CA TYR A 101 -32.90 6.54 -23.08
C TYR A 101 -33.48 5.13 -23.06
N TYR A 102 -32.64 4.09 -22.98
CA TYR A 102 -33.13 2.71 -22.95
C TYR A 102 -33.95 2.41 -21.69
N LEU A 103 -33.59 2.99 -20.55
CA LEU A 103 -34.39 2.91 -19.33
C LEU A 103 -35.79 3.52 -19.55
N SER A 104 -35.85 4.78 -19.99
CA SER A 104 -37.13 5.48 -20.22
C SER A 104 -37.99 4.83 -21.31
N ALA A 105 -37.36 4.28 -22.35
CA ALA A 105 -38.08 3.54 -23.40
C ALA A 105 -38.74 2.28 -22.82
N ASN A 106 -38.02 1.52 -21.98
CA ASN A 106 -38.56 0.33 -21.34
C ASN A 106 -39.65 0.66 -20.30
N GLU A 107 -39.51 1.76 -19.56
CA GLU A 107 -40.57 2.25 -18.68
C GLU A 107 -41.84 2.59 -19.48
N SER A 108 -41.68 3.29 -20.60
CA SER A 108 -42.80 3.66 -21.48
C SER A 108 -43.53 2.45 -22.07
N LEU A 109 -42.82 1.35 -22.34
CA LEU A 109 -43.43 0.09 -22.79
C LEU A 109 -44.49 -0.44 -21.82
N THR A 110 -44.31 -0.22 -20.51
CA THR A 110 -45.24 -0.73 -19.49
C THR A 110 -46.63 -0.11 -19.57
N ALA A 111 -46.73 1.10 -20.15
CA ALA A 111 -48.00 1.79 -20.36
C ALA A 111 -48.81 1.19 -21.53
N ILE A 112 -48.15 0.50 -22.47
CA ILE A 112 -48.79 -0.08 -23.66
C ILE A 112 -49.63 -1.29 -23.25
N LYS A 113 -50.93 -1.24 -23.55
CA LYS A 113 -51.91 -2.30 -23.19
C LYS A 113 -51.97 -3.43 -24.21
N ASP A 114 -51.76 -3.12 -25.49
CA ASP A 114 -51.63 -4.13 -26.54
C ASP A 114 -50.37 -4.96 -26.30
N THR A 115 -50.56 -6.22 -25.96
CA THR A 115 -49.48 -7.13 -25.56
C THR A 115 -48.61 -7.55 -26.74
N VAL A 116 -49.18 -7.63 -27.95
CA VAL A 116 -48.45 -7.98 -29.18
C VAL A 116 -47.57 -6.80 -29.59
N LEU A 117 -48.15 -5.59 -29.64
CA LEU A 117 -47.40 -4.37 -29.93
C LEU A 117 -46.28 -4.14 -28.91
N ARG A 118 -46.56 -4.33 -27.62
CA ARG A 118 -45.55 -4.19 -26.56
C ARG A 118 -44.40 -5.18 -26.74
N ALA A 119 -44.69 -6.44 -27.08
CA ALA A 119 -43.66 -7.44 -27.34
C ALA A 119 -42.78 -7.07 -28.54
N GLN A 120 -43.39 -6.59 -29.63
CA GLN A 120 -42.67 -6.15 -30.83
C GLN A 120 -41.73 -4.97 -30.54
N LEU A 121 -42.22 -3.95 -29.82
CA LEU A 121 -41.40 -2.79 -29.45
C LEU A 121 -40.30 -3.16 -28.46
N SER A 122 -40.56 -4.08 -27.54
CA SER A 122 -39.53 -4.61 -26.63
C SER A 122 -38.38 -5.26 -27.40
N ALA A 123 -38.69 -6.10 -28.40
CA ALA A 123 -37.67 -6.71 -29.25
C ALA A 123 -36.86 -5.67 -30.03
N LEU A 124 -37.52 -4.63 -30.57
CA LEU A 124 -36.87 -3.54 -31.29
C LEU A 124 -35.91 -2.75 -30.37
N ILE A 125 -36.32 -2.44 -29.15
CA ILE A 125 -35.49 -1.76 -28.15
C ILE A 125 -34.28 -2.61 -27.78
N ALA A 126 -34.48 -3.93 -27.58
CA ALA A 126 -33.41 -4.85 -27.25
C ALA A 126 -32.36 -4.96 -28.39
N ASP A 127 -32.79 -5.07 -29.65
CA ASP A 127 -31.90 -5.09 -30.81
C ASP A 127 -31.10 -3.78 -30.95
N SER A 128 -31.76 -2.63 -30.78
CA SER A 128 -31.10 -1.31 -30.76
C SER A 128 -30.04 -1.24 -29.65
N LYS A 129 -30.38 -1.70 -28.44
CA LYS A 129 -29.44 -1.73 -27.31
C LYS A 129 -28.25 -2.65 -27.58
N SER A 130 -28.47 -3.81 -28.19
CA SER A 130 -27.38 -4.72 -28.58
C SER A 130 -26.39 -4.04 -29.53
N LYS A 131 -26.89 -3.39 -30.59
CA LYS A 131 -26.05 -2.64 -31.54
C LYS A 131 -25.28 -1.50 -30.88
N TYR A 132 -25.89 -0.85 -29.89
CA TYR A 132 -25.21 0.16 -29.09
C TYR A 132 -24.09 -0.43 -28.23
N MET A 133 -24.30 -1.57 -27.58
CA MET A 133 -23.26 -2.29 -26.83
C MET A 133 -22.07 -2.63 -27.72
N ASP A 134 -22.31 -3.11 -28.95
CA ASP A 134 -21.26 -3.40 -29.92
C ASP A 134 -20.47 -2.12 -30.30
N LYS A 135 -21.18 -1.00 -30.48
CA LYS A 135 -20.58 0.31 -30.81
C LYS A 135 -19.65 0.82 -29.70
N ILE A 136 -19.97 0.58 -28.43
CA ILE A 136 -19.15 1.05 -27.30
C ILE A 136 -18.13 0.03 -26.79
N SER A 137 -18.14 -1.20 -27.30
CA SER A 137 -17.30 -2.33 -26.85
C SER A 137 -15.81 -2.00 -26.71
N ARG A 138 -15.25 -1.23 -27.65
CA ARG A 138 -13.84 -0.80 -27.60
C ARG A 138 -13.57 0.16 -26.44
N PHE A 139 -14.48 1.10 -26.19
CA PHE A 139 -14.35 2.05 -25.09
C PHE A 139 -14.50 1.36 -23.73
N THR A 140 -15.48 0.47 -23.59
CA THR A 140 -15.68 -0.28 -22.34
C THR A 140 -14.48 -1.18 -22.04
N SER A 141 -13.89 -1.81 -23.06
CA SER A 141 -12.66 -2.60 -22.93
C SER A 141 -11.47 -1.75 -22.47
N LEU A 142 -11.27 -0.56 -23.08
CA LEU A 142 -10.21 0.36 -22.66
C LEU A 142 -10.41 0.86 -21.22
N LYS A 143 -11.64 1.20 -20.85
CA LYS A 143 -11.96 1.60 -19.48
C LYS A 143 -11.62 0.49 -18.48
N ALA A 144 -12.05 -0.74 -18.75
CA ALA A 144 -11.75 -1.88 -17.88
C ALA A 144 -10.23 -2.13 -17.77
N HIS A 145 -9.48 -1.92 -18.86
CA HIS A 145 -8.03 -2.02 -18.85
C HIS A 145 -7.36 -0.91 -18.01
N ILE A 146 -7.86 0.33 -18.08
CA ILE A 146 -7.41 1.44 -17.22
C ILE A 146 -7.68 1.11 -15.75
N ASP A 147 -8.91 0.72 -15.41
CA ASP A 147 -9.31 0.37 -14.05
C ASP A 147 -8.44 -0.77 -13.49
N SER A 148 -8.19 -1.82 -14.29
CA SER A 148 -7.33 -2.95 -13.88
C SER A 148 -5.87 -2.52 -13.66
N ASN A 149 -5.33 -1.67 -14.53
CA ASN A 149 -3.95 -1.21 -14.37
C ASN A 149 -3.80 -0.22 -13.21
N GLN A 150 -4.82 0.59 -12.91
CA GLN A 150 -4.81 1.45 -11.74
C GLN A 150 -4.64 0.64 -10.44
N ILE A 151 -5.35 -0.48 -10.32
CA ILE A 151 -5.21 -1.40 -9.17
C ILE A 151 -3.78 -1.94 -9.11
N LYS A 152 -3.26 -2.51 -10.21
CA LYS A 152 -1.91 -3.09 -10.25
C LYS A 152 -0.82 -2.08 -9.95
N ILE A 153 -0.97 -0.85 -10.45
CA ILE A 153 -0.05 0.25 -10.16
C ILE A 153 -0.04 0.55 -8.66
N GLY A 154 -1.20 0.57 -8.01
CA GLY A 154 -1.31 0.72 -6.55
C GLY A 154 -0.59 -0.39 -5.80
N ASP A 155 -0.80 -1.65 -6.19
CA ASP A 155 -0.13 -2.81 -5.59
C ASP A 155 1.39 -2.72 -5.74
N TYR A 156 1.89 -2.40 -6.94
CA TYR A 156 3.33 -2.27 -7.18
C TYR A 156 3.94 -1.07 -6.49
N HIS A 157 3.20 0.04 -6.34
CA HIS A 157 3.65 1.20 -5.57
C HIS A 157 3.79 0.85 -4.08
N ALA A 158 2.84 0.09 -3.52
CA ALA A 158 2.95 -0.40 -2.15
C ALA A 158 4.16 -1.33 -1.96
N VAL A 159 4.40 -2.26 -2.90
CA VAL A 159 5.60 -3.12 -2.89
C VAL A 159 6.87 -2.29 -2.95
N LEU A 160 6.94 -1.30 -3.84
CA LEU A 160 8.10 -0.41 -3.97
C LEU A 160 8.38 0.31 -2.65
N LYS A 161 7.35 0.88 -2.01
CA LYS A 161 7.48 1.54 -0.71
C LYS A 161 8.06 0.60 0.35
N ILE A 162 7.55 -0.61 0.45
CA ILE A 162 8.04 -1.61 1.41
C ILE A 162 9.51 -1.94 1.12
N VAL A 163 9.84 -2.30 -0.12
CA VAL A 163 11.20 -2.73 -0.51
C VAL A 163 12.22 -1.59 -0.37
N ALA A 164 11.82 -0.35 -0.67
CA ALA A 164 12.71 0.81 -0.55
C ALA A 164 12.97 1.21 0.91
N THR A 165 11.98 1.04 1.79
CA THR A 165 12.07 1.51 3.19
C THR A 165 12.56 0.45 4.16
N LEU A 166 12.44 -0.84 3.84
CA LEU A 166 12.86 -1.92 4.73
C LEU A 166 14.37 -1.87 5.08
N PRO A 167 15.30 -1.73 4.12
CA PRO A 167 16.73 -1.65 4.46
C PRO A 167 17.07 -0.41 5.29
N VAL A 168 16.28 0.65 5.13
CA VAL A 168 16.47 1.92 5.82
C VAL A 168 16.11 1.78 7.30
N VAL A 169 14.98 1.14 7.61
CA VAL A 169 14.59 0.89 9.01
C VAL A 169 15.46 -0.17 9.66
N GLU A 170 15.90 -1.20 8.94
CA GLU A 170 16.86 -2.19 9.43
C GLU A 170 18.20 -1.54 9.81
N ASN A 171 18.73 -0.68 8.95
CA ASN A 171 19.94 0.09 9.24
C ASN A 171 19.77 1.02 10.46
N TYR A 172 18.59 1.61 10.65
CA TYR A 172 18.28 2.35 11.86
C TYR A 172 18.27 1.45 13.10
N GLN A 173 17.63 0.29 13.03
CA GLN A 173 17.59 -0.66 14.14
C GLN A 173 19.02 -1.07 14.54
N ASP A 174 19.87 -1.40 13.59
CA ASP A 174 21.24 -1.83 13.85
C ASP A 174 22.11 -0.73 14.45
N LYS A 175 21.96 0.51 13.98
CA LYS A 175 22.82 1.64 14.40
C LYS A 175 22.31 2.39 15.61
N SER A 176 21.00 2.37 15.85
CA SER A 176 20.33 3.15 16.89
C SER A 176 19.87 2.30 18.07
N MET A 177 20.12 0.98 18.06
CA MET A 177 19.80 0.12 19.19
C MET A 177 20.50 0.63 20.47
N PRO A 178 19.75 0.92 21.55
CA PRO A 178 20.34 1.36 22.80
C PRO A 178 21.23 0.27 23.43
N ASP A 179 22.32 0.69 24.08
CA ASP A 179 23.17 -0.23 24.84
C ASP A 179 22.37 -0.88 25.99
N ILE A 180 22.34 -2.21 25.98
CA ILE A 180 21.60 -3.02 26.96
C ILE A 180 22.19 -2.93 28.37
N THR A 181 23.45 -2.50 28.50
CA THR A 181 24.17 -2.52 29.79
C THR A 181 23.45 -1.71 30.86
N SER A 182 22.95 -0.52 30.53
CA SER A 182 22.23 0.32 31.50
C SER A 182 20.95 -0.36 32.00
N THR A 183 20.19 -0.95 31.07
CA THR A 183 18.95 -1.68 31.37
C THR A 183 19.24 -2.94 32.18
N ALA A 184 20.31 -3.68 31.85
CA ALA A 184 20.74 -4.85 32.58
C ALA A 184 21.18 -4.52 34.02
N ASN A 185 21.92 -3.42 34.21
CA ASN A 185 22.31 -2.95 35.53
C ASN A 185 21.09 -2.58 36.38
N LEU A 186 20.13 -1.87 35.80
CA LEU A 186 18.88 -1.53 36.48
C LEU A 186 18.07 -2.78 36.85
N ALA A 187 18.02 -3.79 35.98
CA ALA A 187 17.36 -5.06 36.27
C ALA A 187 18.02 -5.80 37.45
N ASN A 188 19.35 -5.79 37.52
CA ASN A 188 20.10 -6.38 38.64
C ASN A 188 19.83 -5.65 39.96
N GLU A 189 19.82 -4.31 39.94
CA GLU A 189 19.48 -3.50 41.11
C GLU A 189 18.07 -3.80 41.60
N ALA A 190 17.09 -3.87 40.70
CA ALA A 190 15.71 -4.21 41.01
C ALA A 190 15.61 -5.59 41.70
N GLN A 191 16.35 -6.59 41.19
CA GLN A 191 16.39 -7.92 41.80
C GLN A 191 17.00 -7.91 43.21
N HIS A 192 18.10 -7.18 43.40
CA HIS A 192 18.73 -7.04 44.71
C HIS A 192 17.79 -6.37 45.71
N LEU A 193 17.10 -5.30 45.32
CA LEU A 193 16.11 -4.61 46.14
C LEU A 193 14.93 -5.51 46.51
N ARG A 194 14.45 -6.34 45.58
CA ARG A 194 13.38 -7.32 45.85
C ARG A 194 13.79 -8.31 46.93
N VAL A 195 14.98 -8.92 46.80
CA VAL A 195 15.49 -9.88 47.79
C VAL A 195 15.67 -9.23 49.16
N LYS A 196 16.29 -8.04 49.20
CA LYS A 196 16.50 -7.28 50.44
C LYS A 196 15.18 -6.93 51.12
N THR A 197 14.18 -6.49 50.37
CA THR A 197 12.84 -6.17 50.89
C THR A 197 12.16 -7.41 51.48
N MET A 198 12.23 -8.57 50.81
CA MET A 198 11.68 -9.82 51.35
C MET A 198 12.40 -10.29 52.63
N GLN A 199 13.72 -10.16 52.69
CA GLN A 199 14.50 -10.48 53.88
C GLN A 199 14.09 -9.60 55.07
N LEU A 200 13.93 -8.29 54.84
CA LEU A 200 13.47 -7.36 55.85
C LEU A 200 12.05 -7.70 56.31
N ALA A 201 11.11 -7.95 55.39
CA ALA A 201 9.75 -8.35 55.74
C ALA A 201 9.71 -9.60 56.64
N ARG A 202 10.48 -10.64 56.31
CA ARG A 202 10.60 -11.87 57.12
C ARG A 202 11.20 -11.61 58.50
N LYS A 203 12.20 -10.71 58.61
CA LYS A 203 12.81 -10.32 59.89
C LYS A 203 11.77 -9.74 60.86
N TYR A 204 10.83 -8.94 60.36
CA TYR A 204 9.80 -8.31 61.19
C TYR A 204 8.56 -9.18 61.44
N GLN A 205 8.38 -10.30 60.73
CA GLN A 205 7.33 -11.30 61.00
C GLN A 205 7.69 -12.29 62.13
N LYS A 206 8.97 -12.40 62.53
CA LYS A 206 9.46 -13.32 63.57
C LYS A 206 9.59 -12.67 64.97
N LYS A 207 8.91 -11.56 65.20
CA LYS A 207 8.72 -10.94 66.52
C LYS A 207 7.27 -11.10 66.94
#